data_AF-A0A0N0K3X0-F1
#
_entry.id   AF-A0A0N0K3X0-F1
#
_cell.length_a   1.000
_cell.length_b   1.000
_cell.length_c   1.000
_cell.angle_alpha   90.00
_cell.angle_beta   90.00
_cell.angle_gamma   90.00
#
_symmetry.space_group_name_H-M   'P 1'
#
loop_
_entity.id
_entity.type
_entity.pdbx_description
1 polymer ?
#
loop_
_entity_poly.entity_id
_entity_poly.type
_entity_poly.pdbx_seq_one_letter_code
_entity_poly.pdbx_strand_id
1 'polypeptide(L)'
;MNSPANPPLSAEHADFYARFQSFWAAPSGSRVAELIAPHATVHFSGAGSFSGAEYVDVMAGMLGAMEALEVTPIDCAGAGELLYIFWRASARIGGEHRAWCGVDRMHIVDGMAIEEHVLFDSAALQPAG
;
A
#
# COMPACT_ATOMS: atom_id res chain seq x y z
N MET A 1 12.58 -2.41 29.95
CA MET A 1 11.66 -3.45 29.48
C MET A 1 12.02 -3.74 28.04
N ASN A 2 12.61 -4.89 27.75
CA ASN A 2 12.90 -5.28 26.37
C ASN A 2 11.57 -5.72 25.76
N SER A 3 11.08 -5.01 24.74
CA SER A 3 9.97 -5.51 23.93
C SER A 3 10.37 -6.90 23.41
N PRO A 4 9.47 -7.91 23.46
CA PRO A 4 9.76 -9.16 22.78
C PRO A 4 10.05 -8.83 21.31
N ALA A 5 11.15 -9.39 20.78
CA ALA A 5 11.44 -9.28 19.35
C ALA A 5 10.19 -9.75 18.59
N ASN A 6 9.76 -8.96 17.60
CA ASN A 6 8.63 -9.37 16.76
C ASN A 6 8.94 -10.78 16.22
N PRO A 7 7.96 -11.71 16.28
CA PRO A 7 8.15 -13.01 15.67
C PRO A 7 8.51 -12.81 14.18
N PRO A 8 9.39 -13.65 13.62
CA PRO A 8 9.70 -13.59 12.20
C PRO A 8 8.41 -13.72 11.38
N LEU A 9 8.38 -13.09 10.21
CA LEU A 9 7.24 -13.20 9.29
C LEU A 9 6.94 -14.67 8.96
N SER A 10 5.66 -14.98 8.76
CA SER A 10 5.28 -16.24 8.11
C SER A 10 5.83 -16.27 6.67
N ALA A 11 5.96 -17.47 6.10
CA ALA A 11 6.40 -17.62 4.71
C ALA A 11 5.47 -16.87 3.74
N GLU A 12 4.16 -16.90 4.00
CA GLU A 12 3.15 -16.19 3.22
C GLU A 12 3.31 -14.67 3.31
N HIS A 13 3.53 -14.12 4.51
CA HIS A 13 3.76 -12.69 4.67
C HIS A 13 5.08 -12.24 4.01
N ALA A 14 6.13 -13.07 4.09
CA ALA A 14 7.41 -12.79 3.44
C ALA A 14 7.29 -12.79 1.91
N ASP A 15 6.56 -13.76 1.34
CA ASP A 15 6.27 -13.82 -0.09
C ASP A 15 5.42 -12.62 -0.55
N PHE A 16 4.36 -12.29 0.20
CA PHE A 16 3.53 -11.13 -0.09
C PHE A 16 4.36 -9.85 -0.08
N TYR A 17 5.21 -9.65 0.94
CA TYR A 17 6.06 -8.46 1.02
C TYR A 17 7.03 -8.35 -0.16
N ALA A 18 7.60 -9.47 -0.62
CA ALA A 18 8.46 -9.48 -1.80
C ALA A 18 7.69 -9.10 -3.09
N ARG A 19 6.45 -9.59 -3.25
CA ARG A 19 5.57 -9.16 -4.35
C ARG A 19 5.20 -7.69 -4.26
N PHE A 20 4.92 -7.19 -3.05
CA PHE A 20 4.62 -5.77 -2.81
C PHE A 20 5.81 -4.86 -3.19
N GLN A 21 7.04 -5.27 -2.84
CA GLN A 21 8.26 -4.60 -3.30
C GLN A 21 8.42 -4.64 -4.82
N SER A 22 8.18 -5.81 -5.43
CA SER A 22 8.21 -5.96 -6.89
C SER A 22 7.17 -5.08 -7.59
N PHE A 23 5.97 -4.95 -7.03
CA PHE A 23 4.92 -4.08 -7.53
C PHE A 23 5.40 -2.63 -7.58
N TRP A 24 5.89 -2.09 -6.45
CA TRP A 24 6.33 -0.70 -6.39
C TRP A 24 7.63 -0.42 -7.16
N ALA A 25 8.44 -1.43 -7.48
CA ALA A 25 9.56 -1.29 -8.40
C ALA A 25 9.13 -1.09 -9.87
N ALA A 26 7.92 -1.52 -10.24
CA ALA A 26 7.37 -1.34 -11.59
C ALA A 26 5.82 -1.30 -11.54
N PRO A 27 5.22 -0.22 -11.01
CA PRO A 27 3.81 -0.20 -10.68
C PRO A 27 2.95 -0.07 -11.94
N SER A 28 1.81 -0.77 -11.94
CA SER A 28 0.73 -0.54 -12.91
C SER A 28 -0.60 -1.00 -12.31
N GLY A 29 -1.71 -0.43 -12.78
CA GLY A 29 -3.03 -0.86 -12.32
C GLY A 29 -3.26 -2.37 -12.49
N SER A 30 -2.87 -2.93 -13.64
CA SER A 30 -3.03 -4.36 -13.92
C SER A 30 -2.31 -5.29 -12.92
N ARG A 31 -1.20 -4.81 -12.33
CA ARG A 31 -0.42 -5.58 -11.35
C ARG A 31 -1.02 -5.56 -9.95
N VAL A 32 -2.07 -4.77 -9.69
CA VAL A 32 -2.83 -4.83 -8.43
C VAL A 32 -3.36 -6.24 -8.17
N ALA A 33 -3.74 -6.96 -9.23
CA ALA A 33 -4.21 -8.34 -9.14
C ALA A 33 -3.13 -9.35 -8.69
N GLU A 34 -1.86 -8.96 -8.61
CA GLU A 34 -0.79 -9.75 -7.99
C GLU A 34 -0.83 -9.70 -6.45
N LEU A 35 -1.57 -8.75 -5.87
CA LEU A 35 -1.57 -8.44 -4.44
C LEU A 35 -2.98 -8.48 -3.83
N ILE A 36 -3.96 -7.88 -4.49
CA ILE A 36 -5.31 -7.66 -3.95
C ILE A 36 -6.29 -8.61 -4.63
N ALA A 37 -7.06 -9.37 -3.84
CA ALA A 37 -8.09 -10.23 -4.38
C ALA A 37 -9.21 -9.40 -5.04
N PRO A 38 -9.85 -9.86 -6.14
CA PRO A 38 -10.90 -9.07 -6.81
C PRO A 38 -12.09 -8.70 -5.92
N HIS A 39 -12.40 -9.53 -4.92
CA HIS A 39 -13.47 -9.34 -3.95
C HIS A 39 -13.01 -8.65 -2.66
N ALA A 40 -11.74 -8.23 -2.58
CA ALA A 40 -11.21 -7.55 -1.41
C ALA A 40 -11.91 -6.21 -1.19
N THR A 41 -11.85 -5.72 0.04
CA THR A 41 -12.23 -4.33 0.36
C THR A 41 -10.99 -3.52 0.67
N VAL A 42 -10.74 -2.47 -0.10
CA VAL A 42 -9.61 -1.54 0.08
C VAL A 42 -10.14 -0.22 0.64
N HIS A 43 -9.69 0.15 1.84
CA HIS A 43 -9.96 1.42 2.48
C HIS A 43 -8.79 2.37 2.27
N PHE A 44 -9.03 3.49 1.59
CA PHE A 44 -7.97 4.44 1.22
C PHE A 44 -8.19 5.77 1.92
N SER A 45 -7.18 6.21 2.69
CA SER A 45 -7.24 7.46 3.46
C SER A 45 -7.56 8.66 2.55
N GLY A 46 -8.66 9.35 2.84
CA GLY A 46 -9.12 10.53 2.09
C GLY A 46 -9.91 10.23 0.80
N ALA A 47 -10.04 8.96 0.39
CA ALA A 47 -10.74 8.58 -0.86
C ALA A 47 -11.90 7.59 -0.68
N GLY A 48 -12.08 7.00 0.50
CA GLY A 48 -13.20 6.11 0.79
C GLY A 48 -12.82 4.63 0.66
N SER A 49 -13.67 3.82 0.03
CA SER A 49 -13.43 2.38 -0.09
C SER A 49 -13.81 1.84 -1.45
N PHE A 50 -13.07 0.83 -1.90
CA PHE A 50 -13.18 0.24 -3.23
C PHE A 50 -13.15 -1.29 -3.12
N SER A 51 -13.81 -1.97 -4.04
CA SER A 51 -13.53 -3.38 -4.26
C SER A 51 -12.14 -3.55 -4.91
N GLY A 52 -11.51 -4.71 -4.72
CA GLY A 52 -10.23 -5.01 -5.38
C GLY A 52 -10.30 -4.91 -6.91
N ALA A 53 -11.45 -5.28 -7.51
CA ALA A 53 -11.69 -5.11 -8.94
C ALA A 53 -11.70 -3.63 -9.38
N GLU A 54 -12.35 -2.75 -8.62
CA GLU A 54 -12.34 -1.29 -8.88
C GLU A 54 -10.97 -0.67 -8.61
N TYR A 55 -10.24 -1.21 -7.64
CA TYR A 55 -8.95 -0.67 -7.21
C TYR A 55 -7.87 -0.74 -8.31
N VAL A 56 -7.98 -1.67 -9.25
CA VAL A 56 -7.15 -1.73 -10.47
C VAL A 56 -7.20 -0.41 -11.24
N ASP A 57 -8.41 0.11 -11.49
CA ASP A 57 -8.62 1.33 -12.24
C ASP A 57 -8.26 2.57 -11.41
N VAL A 58 -8.53 2.55 -10.10
CA VAL A 58 -8.12 3.61 -9.17
C VAL A 58 -6.59 3.77 -9.16
N MET A 59 -5.85 2.65 -9.05
CA MET A 59 -4.39 2.65 -9.07
C MET A 59 -3.85 3.13 -10.42
N ALA A 60 -4.44 2.70 -11.54
CA ALA A 60 -4.06 3.18 -12.87
C ALA A 60 -4.28 4.71 -13.00
N GLY A 61 -5.41 5.22 -12.52
CA GLY A 61 -5.71 6.65 -12.50
C GLY A 61 -4.74 7.43 -11.62
N MET A 62 -4.41 6.92 -10.43
CA MET A 62 -3.45 7.54 -9.51
C MET A 62 -2.06 7.64 -10.15
N LEU A 63 -1.55 6.53 -10.70
CA LEU A 63 -0.24 6.50 -11.37
C LEU A 63 -0.18 7.41 -12.60
N GLY A 64 -1.29 7.58 -13.32
CA GLY A 64 -1.37 8.50 -14.46
C GLY A 64 -1.49 9.97 -14.06
N ALA A 65 -2.07 10.27 -12.91
CA ALA A 65 -2.33 11.64 -12.45
C ALA A 65 -1.19 12.22 -11.59
N MET A 66 -0.50 11.39 -10.81
CA MET A 66 0.56 11.85 -9.90
C MET A 66 1.92 11.83 -10.59
N GLU A 67 2.38 13.02 -11.00
CA GLU A 67 3.71 13.19 -11.61
C GLU A 67 4.81 12.75 -10.64
N ALA A 68 5.77 11.96 -11.13
CA ALA A 68 6.93 11.49 -10.37
C ALA A 68 6.55 10.79 -9.05
N LEU A 69 5.42 10.06 -9.03
CA LEU A 69 5.05 9.23 -7.89
C LEU A 69 6.06 8.10 -7.72
N GLU A 70 6.71 8.09 -6.56
CA GLU A 70 7.58 7.03 -6.08
C GLU A 70 7.04 6.55 -4.73
N VAL A 71 6.95 5.24 -4.55
CA VAL A 71 6.61 4.63 -3.26
C VAL A 71 7.64 3.55 -2.97
N THR A 72 8.21 3.59 -1.78
CA THR A 72 9.25 2.68 -1.33
C THR A 72 8.76 1.97 -0.06
N PRO A 73 8.56 0.65 -0.11
CA PRO A 73 8.33 -0.14 1.09
C PRO A 73 9.61 -0.13 1.94
N ILE A 74 9.49 0.23 3.22
CA ILE A 74 10.62 0.45 4.13
C ILE A 74 10.78 -0.73 5.08
N ASP A 75 9.70 -1.15 5.73
CA ASP A 75 9.71 -2.21 6.73
C ASP A 75 8.34 -2.90 6.79
N CYS A 76 8.27 -4.08 7.40
CA CYS A 76 7.02 -4.79 7.59
C CYS A 76 6.98 -5.60 8.89
N ALA A 77 5.77 -5.87 9.36
CA ALA A 77 5.53 -6.69 10.55
C ALA A 77 4.29 -7.57 10.35
N GLY A 78 4.36 -8.82 10.79
CA GLY A 78 3.24 -9.77 10.75
C GLY A 78 2.63 -9.99 12.13
N ALA A 79 1.31 -10.18 12.18
CA ALA A 79 0.58 -10.54 13.38
C ALA A 79 -0.63 -11.44 13.04
N GLY A 80 -0.49 -12.76 13.21
CA GLY A 80 -1.52 -13.71 12.77
C GLY A 80 -1.69 -13.67 11.26
N GLU A 81 -2.90 -13.40 10.78
CA GLU A 81 -3.23 -13.22 9.35
C GLU A 81 -3.07 -11.77 8.87
N LEU A 82 -2.60 -10.87 9.74
CA LEU A 82 -2.38 -9.47 9.40
C LEU A 82 -0.93 -9.21 9.02
N LEU A 83 -0.74 -8.45 7.93
CA LEU A 83 0.53 -7.90 7.52
C LEU A 83 0.46 -6.37 7.54
N TYR A 84 1.47 -5.75 8.13
CA TYR A 84 1.65 -4.30 8.16
C TYR A 84 2.89 -3.96 7.32
N ILE A 85 2.77 -3.04 6.38
CA ILE A 85 3.90 -2.55 5.58
C ILE A 85 4.02 -1.05 5.79
N PHE A 86 5.13 -0.60 6.36
CA PHE A 86 5.49 0.80 6.43
C PHE A 86 6.16 1.22 5.12
N TRP A 87 5.70 2.33 4.54
CA TRP A 87 6.22 2.84 3.29
C TRP A 87 6.44 4.36 3.36
N ARG A 88 7.31 4.83 2.46
CA ARG A 88 7.49 6.25 2.17
C ARG A 88 7.09 6.50 0.72
N ALA A 89 6.39 7.60 0.49
CA ALA A 89 6.02 8.04 -0.84
C ALA A 89 6.50 9.47 -1.11
N SER A 90 6.69 9.78 -2.37
CA SER A 90 6.88 11.14 -2.85
C SER A 90 6.29 11.33 -4.23
N ALA A 91 5.86 12.55 -4.53
CA ALA A 91 5.35 12.93 -5.85
C ALA A 91 5.48 14.45 -6.05
N ARG A 92 5.24 14.90 -7.28
CA ARG A 92 5.00 16.32 -7.58
C ARG A 92 3.54 16.67 -7.43
N ILE A 93 3.25 17.60 -6.52
CA ILE A 93 1.90 18.07 -6.20
C ILE A 93 1.93 19.60 -6.19
N GLY A 94 1.12 20.23 -7.05
CA GLY A 94 1.12 21.69 -7.18
C GLY A 94 2.47 22.28 -7.62
N GLY A 95 3.29 21.51 -8.35
CA GLY A 95 4.64 21.91 -8.78
C GLY A 95 5.74 21.69 -7.74
N GLU A 96 5.38 21.32 -6.51
CA GLU A 96 6.34 21.04 -5.44
C GLU A 96 6.58 19.55 -5.26
N HIS A 97 7.81 19.17 -4.92
CA HIS A 97 8.11 17.80 -4.53
C HIS A 97 7.72 17.59 -3.07
N ARG A 98 6.75 16.71 -2.82
CA ARG A 98 6.26 16.39 -1.49
C ARG A 98 6.56 14.94 -1.17
N ALA A 99 6.84 14.68 0.10
CA ALA A 99 7.06 13.34 0.63
C ALA A 99 6.20 13.13 1.87
N TRP A 100 5.65 11.92 1.99
CA TRP A 100 4.87 11.50 3.14
C TRP A 100 5.16 10.02 3.43
N CYS A 101 4.70 9.55 4.57
CA CYS A 101 4.80 8.15 4.95
C CYS A 101 3.41 7.61 5.27
N GLY A 102 3.28 6.30 5.18
CA GLY A 102 2.05 5.61 5.52
C GLY A 102 2.30 4.16 5.89
N VAL A 103 1.23 3.50 6.26
CA VAL A 103 1.20 2.08 6.58
C VAL A 103 0.03 1.44 5.87
N ASP A 104 0.30 0.32 5.20
CA ASP A 104 -0.77 -0.56 4.74
C ASP A 104 -0.98 -1.64 5.80
N ARG A 105 -2.21 -1.76 6.30
CA ARG A 105 -2.65 -2.91 7.10
C ARG A 105 -3.46 -3.81 6.20
N MET A 106 -3.02 -5.05 6.00
CA MET A 106 -3.70 -6.01 5.16
C MET A 106 -4.07 -7.27 5.93
N HIS A 107 -5.23 -7.83 5.62
CA HIS A 107 -5.60 -9.20 5.97
C HIS A 107 -5.26 -10.10 4.79
N ILE A 108 -4.29 -11.00 4.99
CA ILE A 108 -3.78 -11.90 3.96
C ILE A 108 -4.39 -13.29 4.13
N VAL A 109 -4.95 -13.82 3.03
CA VAL A 109 -5.47 -15.19 2.94
C VAL A 109 -5.07 -15.77 1.58
N ASP A 110 -4.50 -16.97 1.59
CA ASP A 110 -4.03 -17.68 0.39
C ASP A 110 -3.11 -16.82 -0.50
N GLY A 111 -2.23 -16.04 0.14
CA GLY A 111 -1.27 -15.16 -0.49
C GLY A 111 -1.85 -13.86 -1.07
N MET A 112 -3.12 -13.54 -0.81
CA MET A 112 -3.78 -12.35 -1.34
C MET A 112 -4.35 -11.49 -0.22
N ALA A 113 -4.33 -10.17 -0.38
CA ALA A 113 -5.05 -9.29 0.52
C ALA A 113 -6.56 -9.37 0.22
N ILE A 114 -7.35 -9.70 1.23
CA ILE A 114 -8.82 -9.71 1.18
C ILE A 114 -9.43 -8.48 1.87
N GLU A 115 -8.64 -7.77 2.67
CA GLU A 115 -8.93 -6.46 3.21
C GLU A 115 -7.62 -5.67 3.25
N GLU A 116 -7.65 -4.39 2.86
CA GLU A 116 -6.53 -3.47 2.98
C GLU A 116 -6.97 -2.13 3.55
N HIS A 117 -6.17 -1.55 4.43
CA HIS A 117 -6.31 -0.17 4.90
C HIS A 117 -5.01 0.57 4.58
N VAL A 118 -5.07 1.50 3.63
CA VAL A 118 -3.97 2.39 3.25
C VAL A 118 -4.05 3.64 4.12
N LEU A 119 -3.18 3.71 5.13
CA LEU A 119 -3.22 4.71 6.20
C LEU A 119 -2.09 5.73 6.06
N PHE A 120 -2.42 6.99 5.83
CA PHE A 120 -1.47 8.09 5.80
C PHE A 120 -2.17 9.44 6.03
N ASP A 121 -1.39 10.49 6.28
CA ASP A 121 -1.93 11.86 6.36
C ASP A 121 -2.32 12.36 4.95
N SER A 122 -3.59 12.18 4.59
CA SER A 122 -4.12 12.61 3.30
C SER A 122 -4.06 14.13 3.07
N ALA A 123 -3.88 14.95 4.11
CA ALA A 123 -3.66 16.38 3.95
C ALA A 123 -2.39 16.68 3.15
N ALA A 124 -1.39 15.77 3.15
CA ALA A 124 -0.17 15.89 2.36
C ALA A 124 -0.44 15.98 0.84
N LEU A 125 -1.57 15.44 0.38
CA LEU A 125 -1.95 15.41 -1.04
C LEU A 125 -2.76 16.63 -1.48
N GLN A 126 -3.24 17.45 -0.54
CA GLN A 126 -4.05 18.62 -0.88
C GLN A 126 -3.17 19.79 -1.34
N PRO A 127 -3.58 20.61 -2.33
CA PRO A 127 -2.88 21.84 -2.68
C PRO A 127 -2.64 22.73 -1.45
N ALA A 128 -1.54 23.49 -1.43
CA ALA A 128 -1.42 24.54 -0.42
C ALA A 128 -2.57 25.54 -0.62
N GLY A 129 -3.33 25.79 0.45
CA GLY A 129 -4.41 26.79 0.46
C GLY A 129 -3.91 28.22 0.40
#